data_AF-A0A2S6SZ45-F1
#
_entry.id   AF-A0A2S6SZ45-F1
#
_cell.length_a   1.000
_cell.length_b   1.000
_cell.length_c   1.000
_cell.angle_alpha   90.00
_cell.angle_beta   90.00
_cell.angle_gamma   90.00
#
_symmetry.space_group_name_H-M   'P 1'
#
loop_
_entity.id
_entity.type
_entity.pdbx_description
1 polymer ?
#
loop_
_entity_poly.entity_id
_entity_poly.type
_entity_poly.pdbx_seq_one_letter_code
_entity_poly.pdbx_strand_id
1 'polypeptide(L)'
;DLGIRHLVYPIPNKFSLGIHLTPELDYSVKFGPDFEWVEDRENYKVDINKKKLFINEIMKFLPDLDSDSLNPSYAGIRPIVEKKEKSKRDFIIQTDSTHSIPNLINLYGIESPGLTSSLAIALHVRDLLE
;
A
#
# COMPACT_ATOMS: atom_id res chain seq x y z
N ASP A 1 -0.63 -20.99 -16.65
CA ASP A 1 -1.22 -20.93 -15.31
C ASP A 1 -0.11 -21.21 -14.31
N LEU A 2 0.17 -20.28 -13.39
CA LEU A 2 1.22 -20.44 -12.37
C LEU A 2 0.76 -21.33 -11.19
N GLY A 3 -0.52 -21.72 -11.15
CA GLY A 3 -1.07 -22.56 -10.08
C GLY A 3 -1.21 -21.84 -8.73
N ILE A 4 -1.05 -20.52 -8.70
CA ILE A 4 -0.99 -19.73 -7.48
C ILE A 4 -2.39 -19.30 -7.07
N ARG A 5 -2.79 -19.70 -5.85
CA ARG A 5 -4.14 -19.47 -5.31
C ARG A 5 -4.17 -18.61 -4.05
N HIS A 6 -2.99 -18.23 -3.55
CA HIS A 6 -2.82 -17.52 -2.30
C HIS A 6 -1.91 -16.32 -2.48
N LEU A 7 -2.09 -15.33 -1.62
CA LEU A 7 -1.14 -14.24 -1.46
C LEU A 7 0.19 -14.81 -0.95
N VAL A 8 1.32 -14.33 -1.49
CA VAL A 8 2.66 -14.69 -1.00
C VAL A 8 3.38 -13.43 -0.56
N TYR A 9 3.64 -13.33 0.75
CA TYR A 9 4.36 -12.21 1.34
C TYR A 9 5.76 -12.64 1.80
N PRO A 10 6.83 -11.96 1.37
CA PRO A 10 8.14 -12.17 1.98
C PRO A 10 8.18 -11.59 3.40
N ILE A 11 9.25 -11.88 4.13
CA ILE A 11 9.46 -11.31 5.45
C ILE A 11 9.57 -9.78 5.32
N PRO A 12 8.80 -8.99 6.09
CA PRO A 12 8.82 -7.54 5.99
C PRO A 12 10.21 -6.94 6.24
N ASN A 13 10.48 -5.82 5.56
CA ASN A 13 11.63 -4.98 5.87
C ASN A 13 11.20 -3.74 6.69
N LYS A 14 12.15 -2.86 7.01
CA LYS A 14 11.90 -1.67 7.85
C LYS A 14 10.79 -0.75 7.32
N PHE A 15 10.56 -0.71 6.00
CA PHE A 15 9.68 0.26 5.37
C PHE A 15 8.46 -0.36 4.66
N SER A 16 8.56 -1.57 4.11
CA SER A 16 7.47 -2.25 3.40
C SER A 16 7.37 -3.73 3.75
N LEU A 17 6.27 -4.37 3.32
CA LEU A 17 6.11 -5.83 3.35
C LEU A 17 6.99 -6.53 2.28
N GLY A 18 7.78 -5.79 1.51
CA GLY A 18 8.46 -6.30 0.33
C GLY A 18 7.51 -6.45 -0.87
N ILE A 19 8.11 -6.76 -2.02
CA ILE A 19 7.39 -7.11 -3.24
C ILE A 19 6.72 -8.46 -2.99
N HIS A 20 5.38 -8.44 -2.90
CA HIS A 20 4.57 -9.62 -2.66
C HIS A 20 3.81 -10.00 -3.93
N LEU A 21 3.25 -11.21 -3.91
CA LEU A 21 2.44 -11.76 -4.99
C LEU A 21 0.96 -11.69 -4.61
N THR A 22 0.17 -11.10 -5.51
CA THR A 22 -1.28 -11.01 -5.38
C THR A 22 -1.95 -11.64 -6.60
N PRO A 23 -2.69 -12.74 -6.45
CA PRO A 23 -3.63 -13.22 -7.47
C PRO A 23 -4.78 -12.23 -7.59
N GLU A 24 -5.14 -11.88 -8.82
CA GLU A 24 -6.22 -10.96 -9.13
C GLU A 24 -7.50 -11.71 -9.50
N LEU A 25 -8.64 -11.01 -9.49
CA LEU A 25 -9.95 -11.60 -9.85
C LEU A 25 -10.04 -12.01 -11.32
N ASP A 26 -9.20 -11.44 -12.18
CA ASP A 26 -9.08 -11.79 -13.60
C ASP A 26 -8.08 -12.94 -13.84
N TYR A 27 -7.63 -13.60 -12.78
CA TYR A 27 -6.61 -14.67 -12.79
C TYR A 27 -5.20 -14.22 -13.18
N SER A 28 -4.97 -12.91 -13.38
CA SER A 28 -3.61 -12.40 -13.48
C SER A 28 -2.91 -12.42 -12.13
N VAL A 29 -1.58 -12.32 -12.14
CA VAL A 29 -0.76 -12.23 -10.95
C VAL A 29 -0.04 -10.90 -10.97
N LYS A 30 -0.16 -10.13 -9.91
CA LYS A 30 0.58 -8.90 -9.71
C LYS A 30 1.67 -9.07 -8.68
N PHE A 31 2.76 -8.35 -8.90
CA PHE A 31 3.87 -8.25 -7.98
C PHE A 31 4.01 -6.81 -7.52
N GLY A 32 4.32 -6.63 -6.24
CA GLY A 32 4.57 -5.33 -5.66
C GLY A 32 3.76 -5.11 -4.40
N PRO A 33 3.57 -3.85 -3.97
CA PRO A 33 4.33 -2.71 -4.46
C PRO A 33 5.77 -2.76 -3.91
N ASP A 34 6.69 -2.10 -4.61
CA ASP A 34 7.93 -1.65 -3.99
C ASP A 34 7.66 -0.41 -3.11
N PHE A 35 8.71 0.30 -2.74
CA PHE A 35 8.59 1.49 -1.92
C PHE A 35 9.55 2.58 -2.40
N GLU A 36 9.02 3.78 -2.57
CA GLU A 36 9.81 4.99 -2.77
C GLU A 36 9.10 6.20 -2.18
N TRP A 37 9.87 7.24 -1.85
CA TRP A 37 9.32 8.54 -1.50
C TRP A 37 9.14 9.37 -2.76
N VAL A 38 7.97 10.00 -2.88
CA VAL A 38 7.66 10.93 -3.97
C VAL A 38 7.33 12.30 -3.39
N GLU A 39 7.69 13.34 -4.12
CA GLU A 39 7.33 14.73 -3.79
C GLU A 39 6.07 15.17 -4.55
N ASP A 40 5.85 14.64 -5.75
CA ASP A 40 4.65 14.89 -6.55
C ASP A 40 3.53 13.89 -6.19
N ARG A 41 2.42 14.39 -5.67
CA ARG A 41 1.23 13.61 -5.27
C ARG A 41 0.35 13.15 -6.44
N GLU A 42 0.64 13.62 -7.65
CA GLU A 42 -0.12 13.29 -8.87
C GLU A 42 0.71 12.42 -9.83
N ASN A 43 1.96 12.12 -9.48
CA ASN A 43 2.82 11.30 -10.31
C ASN A 43 2.60 9.79 -10.05
N TYR A 44 1.69 9.20 -10.83
CA TYR A 44 1.43 7.75 -10.85
C TYR A 44 2.21 7.01 -11.93
N LYS A 45 3.28 7.61 -12.48
CA LYS A 45 4.06 6.98 -13.55
C LYS A 45 4.79 5.75 -13.03
N VAL A 46 4.64 4.63 -13.73
CA VAL A 46 5.39 3.41 -13.46
C VAL A 46 6.80 3.54 -14.05
N ASP A 47 7.82 3.43 -13.19
CA ASP A 47 9.21 3.41 -13.63
C ASP A 47 9.62 2.01 -14.14
N ILE A 48 9.68 1.87 -15.46
CA ILE A 48 10.05 0.62 -16.12
C ILE A 48 11.49 0.16 -15.79
N ASN A 49 12.35 1.06 -15.33
CA ASN A 49 13.74 0.73 -14.98
C ASN A 49 13.82 -0.14 -13.72
N LYS A 50 12.75 -0.23 -12.93
CA LYS A 50 12.66 -1.09 -11.74
C LYS A 50 12.48 -2.57 -12.05
N LYS A 51 12.29 -2.96 -13.32
CA LYS A 51 12.07 -4.37 -13.72
C LYS A 51 13.10 -5.33 -13.12
N LYS A 52 14.39 -4.96 -13.17
CA LYS A 52 15.48 -5.79 -12.62
C LYS A 52 15.38 -5.98 -11.11
N LEU A 53 14.98 -4.94 -10.37
CA LEU A 53 14.75 -5.01 -8.92
C LEU A 53 13.62 -5.98 -8.61
N PHE A 54 12.50 -5.90 -9.35
CA PHE A 54 11.37 -6.80 -9.18
C PHE A 54 11.74 -8.25 -9.45
N ILE A 55 12.44 -8.53 -10.56
CA ILE A 55 12.91 -9.88 -10.89
C ILE A 55 13.73 -10.45 -9.73
N ASN A 56 14.71 -9.70 -9.22
CA ASN A 56 15.58 -10.18 -8.13
C ASN A 56 14.82 -10.53 -6.85
N GLU A 57 13.78 -9.79 -6.49
CA GLU A 57 12.96 -10.08 -5.31
C GLU A 57 12.00 -11.26 -5.54
N ILE A 58 11.37 -11.33 -6.72
CA ILE A 58 10.41 -12.40 -7.05
C ILE A 58 11.10 -13.76 -7.11
N MET A 59 12.31 -13.83 -7.70
CA MET A 59 13.09 -15.06 -7.83
C MET A 59 13.42 -15.73 -6.49
N LYS A 60 13.35 -14.99 -5.37
CA LYS A 60 13.58 -15.57 -4.02
C LYS A 60 12.48 -16.54 -3.59
N PHE A 61 11.26 -16.39 -4.11
CA PHE A 61 10.11 -17.23 -3.77
C PHE A 61 9.41 -17.85 -4.99
N LEU A 62 9.76 -17.42 -6.20
CA LEU A 62 9.27 -17.98 -7.47
C LEU A 62 10.42 -18.06 -8.48
N PRO A 63 11.38 -18.99 -8.30
CA PRO A 63 12.63 -19.05 -9.08
C PRO A 63 12.45 -19.48 -10.54
N ASP A 64 11.33 -20.13 -10.87
CA ASP A 64 11.05 -20.60 -12.23
C ASP A 64 10.24 -19.59 -13.05
N LEU A 65 10.12 -18.33 -12.57
CA LEU A 65 9.40 -17.28 -13.28
C LEU A 65 10.14 -16.92 -14.58
N ASP A 66 9.42 -16.95 -15.70
CA ASP A 66 9.86 -16.30 -16.93
C ASP A 66 9.85 -14.77 -16.74
N SER A 67 11.03 -14.17 -16.65
CA SER A 67 11.19 -12.73 -16.43
C SER A 67 10.65 -11.86 -17.57
N ASP A 68 10.49 -12.42 -18.78
CA ASP A 68 9.93 -11.69 -19.91
C ASP A 68 8.41 -11.54 -19.82
N SER A 69 7.75 -12.41 -19.05
CA SER A 69 6.32 -12.31 -18.72
C SER A 69 5.99 -11.13 -17.79
N LEU A 70 6.99 -10.52 -17.14
CA LEU A 70 6.78 -9.39 -16.24
C LEU A 70 6.57 -8.09 -17.02
N ASN A 71 5.36 -7.55 -16.93
CA ASN A 71 4.92 -6.33 -17.60
C ASN A 71 4.65 -5.20 -16.59
N PRO A 72 4.91 -3.93 -16.94
CA PRO A 72 4.51 -2.78 -16.13
C PRO A 72 2.99 -2.78 -15.89
N SER A 73 2.57 -2.45 -14.67
CA SER A 73 1.16 -2.40 -14.29
C SER A 73 0.77 -0.98 -13.87
N TYR A 74 0.54 -0.74 -12.58
CA TYR A 74 0.18 0.57 -12.04
C TYR A 74 1.02 0.94 -10.82
N ALA A 75 0.93 2.20 -10.40
CA ALA A 75 1.48 2.72 -9.16
C ALA A 75 0.37 3.29 -8.27
N GLY A 76 0.63 3.40 -6.98
CA GLY A 76 -0.27 4.03 -6.01
C GLY A 76 0.53 4.82 -4.98
N ILE A 77 -0.05 5.92 -4.50
CA ILE A 77 0.57 6.81 -3.52
C ILE A 77 -0.16 6.66 -2.18
N ARG A 78 0.60 6.39 -1.11
CA ARG A 78 0.07 6.29 0.25
C ARG A 78 0.12 7.66 0.94
N PRO A 79 -0.95 8.09 1.64
CA PRO A 79 -0.94 9.34 2.40
C PRO A 79 -0.18 9.16 3.71
N ILE A 80 1.15 9.26 3.70
CA ILE A 80 1.98 9.06 4.91
C ILE A 80 2.18 10.37 5.66
N VAL A 81 1.81 10.41 6.94
CA VAL A 81 1.96 11.58 7.82
C VAL A 81 3.34 11.70 8.49
N GLU A 82 4.01 10.58 8.77
CA GLU A 82 5.32 10.54 9.43
C GLU A 82 6.35 9.78 8.58
N LYS A 83 7.33 10.49 8.02
CA LYS A 83 8.32 9.90 7.11
C LYS A 83 9.43 9.13 7.85
N LYS A 84 9.91 9.64 8.99
CA LYS A 84 11.12 9.17 9.68
C LYS A 84 10.88 7.97 10.58
N GLU A 85 9.80 8.00 11.37
CA GLU A 85 9.54 7.00 12.39
C GLU A 85 8.28 6.18 12.08
N LYS A 86 8.47 5.03 11.42
CA LYS A 86 7.35 4.15 11.03
C LYS A 86 6.49 3.71 12.23
N SER A 87 7.07 3.54 13.41
CA SER A 87 6.34 3.19 14.64
C SER A 87 5.39 4.29 15.14
N LYS A 88 5.54 5.52 14.65
CA LYS A 88 4.66 6.64 14.95
C LYS A 88 3.60 6.87 13.85
N ARG A 89 3.53 5.99 12.85
CA ARG A 89 2.48 6.04 11.84
C ARG A 89 1.24 5.33 12.39
N ASP A 90 0.19 6.10 12.57
CA ASP A 90 -1.16 5.61 12.84
C ASP A 90 -2.16 6.47 12.06
N PHE A 91 -3.39 6.00 11.93
CA PHE A 91 -4.49 6.80 11.42
C PHE A 91 -4.76 7.96 12.37
N ILE A 92 -4.90 9.16 11.81
CA ILE A 92 -5.20 10.37 12.57
C ILE A 92 -6.63 10.76 12.23
N ILE A 93 -7.52 10.62 13.21
CA ILE A 93 -8.92 11.05 13.12
C ILE A 93 -9.10 12.18 14.13
N GLN A 94 -9.31 13.40 13.66
CA GLN A 94 -9.41 14.60 14.49
C GLN A 94 -10.81 15.17 14.46
N THR A 95 -11.26 15.69 15.60
CA THR A 95 -12.52 16.41 15.75
C THR A 95 -12.29 17.85 16.22
N ASP A 96 -13.37 18.60 16.40
CA ASP A 96 -13.38 19.92 17.02
C ASP A 96 -12.64 19.99 18.36
N SER A 97 -12.63 18.91 19.15
CA SER A 97 -11.81 18.80 20.38
C SER A 97 -10.30 18.99 20.14
N THR A 98 -9.82 18.66 18.94
CA THR A 98 -8.40 18.76 18.56
C THR A 98 -8.05 20.10 17.94
N HIS A 99 -8.92 20.65 17.08
CA HIS A 99 -8.61 21.83 16.26
C HIS A 99 -9.56 23.02 16.47
N SER A 100 -10.56 22.91 17.35
CA SER A 100 -11.55 23.95 17.68
C SER A 100 -12.40 24.44 16.50
N ILE A 101 -12.64 23.59 15.49
CA ILE A 101 -13.49 23.89 14.33
C ILE A 101 -14.74 23.00 14.40
N PRO A 102 -15.93 23.57 14.67
CA PRO A 102 -17.16 22.79 14.78
C PRO A 102 -17.50 22.04 13.50
N ASN A 103 -18.05 20.82 13.63
CA ASN A 103 -18.56 20.00 12.53
C ASN A 103 -17.54 19.62 11.45
N LEU A 104 -16.23 19.72 11.74
CA LEU A 104 -15.15 19.23 10.88
C LEU A 104 -14.53 17.98 11.50
N ILE A 105 -14.45 16.90 10.72
CA ILE A 105 -13.66 15.71 11.04
C ILE A 105 -12.60 15.54 9.97
N ASN A 106 -11.33 15.47 10.38
CA ASN A 106 -10.22 15.22 9.48
C ASN A 106 -9.76 13.77 9.59
N LEU A 107 -9.54 13.13 8.44
CA LEU A 107 -8.95 11.80 8.33
C LEU A 107 -7.60 11.94 7.63
N TYR A 108 -6.51 11.83 8.38
CA TYR A 108 -5.16 11.86 7.84
C TYR A 108 -4.47 10.52 8.03
N GLY A 109 -3.48 10.25 7.18
CA GLY A 109 -2.67 9.06 7.37
C GLY A 109 -3.37 7.75 7.03
N ILE A 110 -4.54 7.77 6.37
CA ILE A 110 -5.32 6.56 6.04
C ILE A 110 -4.63 5.77 4.91
N GLU A 111 -3.46 5.22 5.22
CA GLU A 111 -2.71 4.29 4.39
C GLU A 111 -3.18 2.85 4.60
N SER A 112 -2.38 1.84 4.24
CA SER A 112 -2.72 0.44 4.56
C SER A 112 -2.75 0.23 6.08
N PRO A 113 -3.77 -0.43 6.66
CA PRO A 113 -4.83 -1.22 6.01
C PRO A 113 -6.19 -0.50 5.86
N GLY A 114 -6.19 0.75 5.38
CA GLY A 114 -7.35 1.66 5.36
C GLY A 114 -8.57 1.14 4.60
N LEU A 115 -8.37 0.43 3.48
CA LEU A 115 -9.46 -0.23 2.77
C LEU A 115 -10.10 -1.33 3.62
N THR A 116 -9.29 -2.20 4.23
CA THR A 116 -9.74 -3.28 5.12
C THR A 116 -10.50 -2.72 6.33
N SER A 117 -10.03 -1.61 6.90
CA SER A 117 -10.66 -0.96 8.06
C SER A 117 -11.73 0.06 7.70
N SER A 118 -12.09 0.23 6.43
CA SER A 118 -12.94 1.34 5.96
C SER A 118 -14.29 1.42 6.68
N LEU A 119 -14.96 0.28 6.88
CA LEU A 119 -16.24 0.24 7.60
C LEU A 119 -16.08 0.57 9.09
N ALA A 120 -14.99 0.11 9.72
CA ALA A 120 -14.71 0.43 11.13
C ALA A 120 -14.38 1.92 11.30
N ILE A 121 -13.63 2.51 10.38
CA ILE A 121 -13.37 3.95 10.34
C ILE A 121 -14.68 4.72 10.22
N ALA A 122 -15.57 4.31 9.31
CA ALA A 122 -16.86 4.97 9.12
C ALA A 122 -17.75 4.92 10.38
N LEU A 123 -17.80 3.77 11.06
CA LEU A 123 -18.52 3.63 12.34
C LEU A 123 -17.92 4.52 13.43
N HIS A 124 -16.59 4.52 13.56
CA HIS A 124 -15.91 5.37 14.53
C HIS A 124 -16.18 6.86 14.27
N VAL A 125 -16.14 7.30 13.01
CA VAL A 125 -16.46 8.68 12.63
C VAL A 125 -17.91 9.03 12.93
N ARG A 126 -18.87 8.12 12.66
CA ARG A 126 -20.28 8.33 13.04
C ARG A 126 -20.42 8.55 14.55
N ASP A 127 -19.77 7.71 15.35
CA ASP A 127 -19.88 7.78 16.82
C ASP A 127 -19.25 9.06 17.39
N LEU A 128 -18.37 9.73 16.65
CA LEU A 128 -17.81 11.04 17.01
C LEU A 128 -18.74 12.22 16.65
N LEU A 129 -19.79 11.98 15.86
CA LEU A 129 -20.79 12.98 15.47
C LEU A 129 -22.04 12.96 16.36
N GLU A 130 -22.26 11.88 17.10
CA GLU A 130 -23.37 11.69 18.06
C GLU A 130 -23.03 12.28 19.44
#